data_AF-A0A930FFY0-F1
#
_entry.id   AF-A0A930FFY0-F1
#
_cell.length_a   1.000
_cell.length_b   1.000
_cell.length_c   1.000
_cell.angle_alpha   90.00
_cell.angle_beta   90.00
_cell.angle_gamma   90.00
#
_symmetry.space_group_name_H-M   'P 1'
#
loop_
_entity.id
_entity.type
_entity.pdbx_description
1 polymer ?
#
loop_
_entity_poly.entity_id
_entity_poly.type
_entity_poly.pdbx_seq_one_letter_code
_entity_poly.pdbx_strand_id
1 'polypeptide(L)'
;MSTLYLEPFSGLSGDMLNALLLDLGADRKHLEEALKTISLDGYHLHVDRIAKSSIWGTDFDVHMEHGEKDHGIAGDFDHHHHDHDHDHEHHHNHEHEHTHAHSHTHEEH
;
A
#
# COMPACT_ATOMS: atom_id res chain seq x y z
N MET A 1 17.24 -19.06 26.27
CA MET A 1 16.00 -18.99 25.46
C MET A 1 16.17 -17.84 24.49
N SER A 2 16.09 -18.08 23.18
CA SER A 2 15.97 -17.03 22.16
C SER A 2 14.54 -17.08 21.62
N THR A 3 13.61 -16.48 22.34
CA THR A 3 12.22 -16.37 21.90
C THR A 3 12.08 -15.09 21.08
N LEU A 4 11.67 -15.21 19.82
CA LEU A 4 11.24 -14.08 19.01
C LEU A 4 9.73 -13.91 19.16
N TYR A 5 9.30 -12.74 19.64
CA TYR A 5 7.90 -12.36 19.73
C TYR A 5 7.57 -11.36 18.60
N LEU A 6 6.56 -11.67 17.79
CA LEU A 6 6.12 -10.83 16.67
C LEU A 6 4.65 -10.47 16.87
N GLU A 7 4.35 -9.18 16.86
CA GLU A 7 2.98 -8.65 16.88
C GLU A 7 2.77 -7.67 15.71
N PRO A 8 2.61 -8.18 14.47
CA PRO A 8 2.37 -7.33 13.31
C PRO A 8 0.91 -6.87 13.28
N PHE A 9 0.68 -5.58 13.54
CA PHE A 9 -0.67 -4.97 13.60
C PHE A 9 -1.48 -5.12 12.31
N SER A 10 -0.81 -5.14 11.15
CA SER A 10 -1.45 -5.20 9.82
C SER A 10 -0.89 -6.31 8.92
N GLY A 11 -0.21 -7.29 9.51
CA GLY A 11 0.57 -8.29 8.78
C GLY A 11 2.01 -7.85 8.49
N LEU A 12 2.85 -8.81 8.10
CA LEU A 12 4.25 -8.64 7.75
C LEU A 12 4.51 -9.43 6.47
N SER A 13 4.89 -8.74 5.39
CA SER A 13 5.22 -9.37 4.13
C SER A 13 6.50 -10.20 4.27
N GLY A 14 6.68 -11.18 3.36
CA GLY A 14 7.78 -12.13 3.44
C GLY A 14 9.16 -11.48 3.33
N ASP A 15 9.30 -10.45 2.49
CA ASP A 15 10.51 -9.63 2.37
C ASP A 15 10.83 -8.86 3.66
N MET A 16 9.84 -8.22 4.28
CA MET A 16 10.00 -7.55 5.57
C MET A 16 10.40 -8.54 6.69
N LEU A 17 9.83 -9.75 6.69
CA LEU A 17 10.23 -10.80 7.63
C LEU A 17 11.67 -11.27 7.40
N ASN A 18 12.06 -11.49 6.14
CA ASN A 18 13.43 -11.89 5.80
C ASN A 18 14.45 -10.82 6.22
N ALA A 19 14.17 -9.55 5.92
CA ALA A 19 14.99 -8.43 6.35
C ALA A 19 15.15 -8.37 7.88
N LEU A 20 14.04 -8.51 8.63
CA LEU A 20 14.05 -8.55 10.09
C LEU A 20 14.94 -9.69 10.62
N LEU A 21 14.79 -10.90 10.09
CA LEU A 21 15.57 -12.05 10.53
C LEU A 21 17.07 -11.87 10.25
N LEU A 22 17.41 -11.29 9.10
CA LEU A 22 18.80 -10.95 8.77
C LEU A 22 19.37 -9.88 9.72
N ASP A 23 18.59 -8.83 10.05
CA ASP A 23 18.98 -7.83 11.05
C ASP A 23 19.17 -8.43 12.45
N LEU A 24 18.40 -9.47 12.80
CA LEU A 24 18.56 -10.23 14.04
C LEU A 24 19.76 -11.20 14.04
N GLY A 25 20.48 -11.32 12.92
CA GLY A 25 21.69 -12.13 12.78
C GLY A 25 21.48 -13.50 12.14
N ALA A 26 20.37 -13.72 11.42
CA ALA A 26 20.21 -14.92 10.60
C ALA A 26 21.30 -15.02 9.51
N ASP A 27 21.70 -16.24 9.18
CA ASP A 27 22.77 -16.47 8.20
C ASP A 27 22.24 -16.28 6.76
N ARG A 28 22.73 -15.22 6.11
CA ARG A 28 22.43 -14.92 4.70
C ARG A 28 22.82 -16.06 3.76
N LYS A 29 23.96 -16.73 3.99
CA LYS A 29 24.40 -17.83 3.11
C LYS A 29 23.43 -19.00 3.19
N HIS A 30 22.97 -19.31 4.40
CA HIS A 30 21.97 -20.35 4.60
C HIS A 30 20.65 -20.04 3.87
N LEU A 31 20.21 -18.77 3.91
CA LEU A 31 19.05 -18.32 3.15
C LEU A 31 19.27 -18.49 1.63
N GLU A 32 20.41 -18.05 1.10
CA GLU A 32 20.73 -18.19 -0.33
C GLU A 32 20.82 -19.67 -0.77
N GLU A 33 21.36 -20.55 0.07
CA GLU A 33 21.39 -21.99 -0.18
C GLU A 33 19.99 -22.61 -0.18
N ALA A 34 19.14 -22.22 0.76
CA ALA A 34 17.75 -22.68 0.81
C ALA A 34 16.98 -22.23 -0.44
N LEU A 35 17.17 -20.99 -0.89
CA LEU A 35 16.50 -20.47 -2.09
C LEU A 35 16.92 -21.19 -3.37
N LYS A 36 18.18 -21.65 -3.48
CA LYS A 36 18.65 -22.49 -4.61
C LYS A 36 17.95 -23.85 -4.70
N THR A 37 17.29 -24.32 -3.63
CA THR A 37 16.53 -25.57 -3.67
C THR A 37 15.19 -25.42 -4.37
N ILE A 38 14.73 -24.18 -4.54
CA ILE A 38 13.55 -23.85 -5.34
C ILE A 38 14.00 -23.86 -6.80
N SER A 39 13.33 -24.65 -7.65
CA SER A 39 13.59 -24.70 -9.10
C SER A 39 13.09 -23.43 -9.81
N LEU A 40 13.66 -22.29 -9.43
CA LEU A 40 13.35 -20.96 -9.96
C LEU A 40 14.66 -20.29 -10.35
N ASP A 41 14.82 -20.01 -11.64
CA ASP A 41 15.99 -19.33 -12.20
C ASP A 41 15.67 -17.87 -12.51
N GLY A 42 16.71 -17.06 -12.74
CA GLY A 42 16.57 -15.69 -13.22
C GLY A 42 16.06 -14.71 -12.17
N TYR A 43 16.42 -14.89 -10.89
CA TYR A 43 16.20 -13.90 -9.84
C TYR A 43 17.52 -13.41 -9.24
N HIS A 44 17.49 -12.19 -8.71
CA HIS A 44 18.60 -11.53 -8.03
C HIS A 44 18.13 -11.02 -6.67
N LEU A 45 18.88 -11.34 -5.62
CA LEU A 45 18.60 -10.87 -4.26
C LEU A 45 19.37 -9.57 -3.99
N HIS A 46 18.65 -8.56 -3.56
CA HIS A 46 19.18 -7.30 -3.07
C HIS A 46 18.98 -7.23 -1.56
N VAL A 47 20.06 -7.04 -0.82
CA VAL A 47 20.02 -6.94 0.65
C VAL A 47 20.88 -5.76 1.04
N ASP A 48 20.22 -4.64 1.31
CA ASP A 48 20.88 -3.35 1.49
C ASP A 48 20.51 -2.74 2.84
N ARG A 49 21.45 -2.05 3.47
CA ARG A 49 21.18 -1.24 4.65
C ARG A 49 20.63 0.11 4.19
N ILE A 50 19.40 0.43 4.54
CA ILE A 50 18.75 1.67 4.13
C ILE A 50 18.39 2.54 5.34
N ALA A 51 18.22 3.84 5.10
CA ALA A 51 17.60 4.78 6.02
C ALA A 51 16.39 5.46 5.38
N LYS A 52 15.27 5.48 6.10
CA LYS A 52 14.10 6.32 5.76
C LYS A 52 13.65 7.04 7.02
N SER A 53 13.43 8.35 6.91
CA SER A 53 12.97 9.18 8.04
C SER A 53 13.80 9.02 9.32
N SER A 54 15.13 8.91 9.18
CA SER A 54 16.10 8.69 10.27
C SER A 54 16.03 7.32 10.97
N ILE A 55 15.25 6.38 10.43
CA ILE A 55 15.20 4.98 10.88
C ILE A 55 16.03 4.13 9.93
N TRP A 56 16.92 3.31 10.51
CA TRP A 56 17.77 2.39 9.75
C TRP A 56 17.22 0.97 9.83
N GLY A 57 17.30 0.24 8.72
CA GLY A 57 16.94 -1.17 8.65
C GLY A 57 17.56 -1.85 7.44
N THR A 58 17.44 -3.17 7.40
CA THR A 58 17.73 -3.94 6.19
C THR A 58 16.53 -3.89 5.25
N ASP A 59 16.79 -3.65 3.97
CA ASP A 59 15.86 -3.83 2.86
C ASP A 59 16.20 -5.15 2.18
N PHE A 60 15.21 -6.02 2.02
CA PHE A 60 15.38 -7.30 1.33
C PHE A 60 14.47 -7.28 0.11
N ASP A 61 15.04 -7.35 -1.08
CA ASP A 61 14.28 -7.33 -2.33
C ASP A 61 14.69 -8.48 -3.25
N VAL A 62 13.74 -8.95 -4.03
CA VAL A 62 13.90 -10.01 -5.02
C VAL A 62 13.52 -9.43 -6.39
N HIS A 63 14.50 -9.28 -7.25
CA HIS A 63 14.32 -8.83 -8.63
C HIS A 63 14.30 -10.03 -9.57
N MET A 64 13.35 -10.04 -10.50
CA MET A 64 13.30 -11.04 -11.57
C MET A 64 13.98 -10.48 -12.82
N GLU A 65 14.74 -11.29 -13.55
CA GLU A 65 15.33 -10.92 -14.85
C GLU A 65 14.24 -10.70 -15.91
N HIS A 66 13.15 -11.44 -15.82
CA HIS A 66 12.02 -11.40 -16.74
C HIS A 66 10.71 -11.42 -15.96
N GLY A 67 9.76 -10.57 -16.36
CA GLY A 67 8.47 -10.40 -15.70
C GLY A 67 8.43 -9.16 -14.80
N GLU A 68 7.23 -8.66 -14.57
CA GLU A 68 7.00 -7.56 -13.63
C GLU A 68 6.72 -8.12 -12.24
N LYS A 69 7.28 -7.45 -11.21
CA LYS A 69 6.95 -7.77 -9.83
C LYS A 69 5.48 -7.47 -9.61
N ASP A 70 4.75 -8.38 -9.00
CA ASP A 70 3.38 -8.09 -8.56
C ASP A 70 3.46 -6.94 -7.54
N HIS A 71 2.85 -5.80 -7.88
CA HIS A 71 2.74 -4.65 -6.98
C HIS A 71 1.68 -4.86 -5.89
N GLY A 72 1.14 -6.08 -5.80
CA GLY A 72 0.08 -6.47 -4.89
C GLY A 72 -1.30 -6.14 -5.46
N ILE A 73 -2.32 -6.35 -4.64
CA ILE A 73 -3.66 -5.88 -4.98
C ILE A 73 -3.61 -4.36 -5.00
N ALA A 74 -4.07 -3.74 -6.08
CA ALA A 74 -4.36 -2.30 -6.12
C ALA A 74 -5.41 -2.00 -5.04
N GLY A 75 -4.96 -1.80 -3.82
CA GLY A 75 -5.71 -1.10 -2.81
C GLY A 75 -5.75 0.36 -3.25
N ASP A 76 -6.92 0.95 -3.15
CA ASP A 76 -7.22 2.36 -3.40
C ASP A 76 -6.47 3.27 -2.40
N PHE A 77 -5.14 3.24 -2.46
CA PHE A 77 -4.22 4.12 -1.74
C PHE A 77 -3.80 5.30 -2.64
N ASP A 78 -4.33 5.37 -3.87
CA ASP A 78 -4.15 6.47 -4.82
C ASP A 78 -5.19 7.58 -4.61
N HIS A 79 -5.53 7.85 -3.35
CA HIS A 79 -6.32 9.01 -2.99
C HIS A 79 -5.38 10.08 -2.43
N HIS A 80 -4.70 10.83 -3.31
CA HIS A 80 -4.37 12.26 -3.12
C HIS A 80 -3.67 12.85 -4.37
N HIS A 81 -4.33 12.84 -5.53
CA HIS A 81 -4.20 13.96 -6.47
C HIS A 81 -5.57 14.65 -6.57
N HIS A 82 -5.82 15.57 -5.66
CA HIS A 82 -6.84 16.59 -5.85
C HIS A 82 -6.28 17.64 -6.81
N ASP A 83 -6.31 17.36 -8.11
CA ASP A 83 -6.32 18.43 -9.12
C ASP A 83 -7.73 19.03 -9.12
N HIS A 84 -7.90 20.10 -8.34
CA HIS A 84 -9.09 20.94 -8.39
C HIS A 84 -8.87 22.03 -9.45
N ASP A 85 -9.04 21.67 -10.73
CA ASP A 85 -9.34 22.66 -11.77
C ASP A 85 -10.85 22.97 -11.70
N HIS A 86 -11.18 24.08 -11.04
CA HIS A 86 -12.52 24.64 -11.03
C HIS A 86 -12.63 25.74 -12.09
N ASP A 87 -12.85 25.36 -13.35
CA ASP A 87 -13.41 26.28 -14.35
C ASP A 87 -14.94 26.28 -14.23
N HIS A 88 -15.47 27.32 -13.59
CA HIS A 88 -16.90 27.57 -13.50
C HIS A 88 -17.35 28.49 -14.63
N GLU A 89 -17.62 27.94 -15.81
CA GLU A 89 -18.46 28.63 -16.80
C GLU A 89 -19.95 28.43 -16.44
N HIS A 90 -20.54 29.49 -15.90
CA HIS A 90 -21.97 29.60 -15.67
C HIS A 90 -22.69 29.86 -17.00
N HIS A 91 -23.53 28.91 -17.45
CA HIS A 91 -24.59 29.22 -18.40
C HIS A 91 -25.95 28.80 -17.83
N HIS A 92 -26.66 29.79 -17.32
CA HIS A 92 -28.06 29.71 -16.94
C HIS A 92 -28.94 29.75 -18.19
N ASN A 93 -29.82 28.77 -18.36
CA ASN A 93 -31.18 29.05 -18.79
C ASN A 93 -32.08 27.87 -18.46
N HIS A 94 -33.15 28.09 -17.69
CA HIS A 94 -34.47 27.49 -17.91
C HIS A 94 -35.45 28.19 -16.96
N GLU A 95 -36.20 29.15 -17.52
CA GLU A 95 -37.46 29.62 -16.97
C GLU A 95 -38.43 28.45 -16.82
N HIS A 96 -38.92 28.21 -15.60
CA HIS A 96 -40.21 27.58 -15.38
C HIS A 96 -40.94 28.26 -14.23
N GLU A 97 -41.88 29.11 -14.61
CA GLU A 97 -42.88 29.72 -13.76
C GLU A 97 -43.98 28.67 -13.50
N HIS A 98 -44.06 28.14 -12.27
CA HIS A 98 -45.26 27.45 -11.82
C HIS A 98 -45.56 27.79 -10.35
N THR A 99 -46.47 28.76 -10.20
CA THR A 99 -47.24 29.00 -9.00
C THR A 99 -48.14 27.81 -8.71
N HIS A 100 -48.06 27.18 -7.53
CA HIS A 100 -49.23 26.58 -6.89
C HIS A 100 -49.06 26.61 -5.37
N ALA A 101 -49.83 27.52 -4.76
CA ALA A 101 -50.11 27.59 -3.34
C ALA A 101 -50.99 26.40 -2.93
N HIS A 102 -50.70 25.74 -1.82
CA HIS A 102 -51.73 25.20 -0.91
C HIS A 102 -51.21 25.16 0.54
N SER A 103 -52.11 25.56 1.43
CA SER A 103 -51.91 25.91 2.83
C SER A 103 -51.93 24.71 3.78
N HIS A 104 -51.12 24.83 4.84
CA HIS A 104 -51.21 24.33 6.22
C HIS A 104 -52.27 23.29 6.63
N THR A 105 -51.83 22.35 7.48
CA THR A 105 -52.28 22.28 8.89
C THR A 105 -51.15 21.78 9.80
N HIS A 106 -51.07 22.38 10.99
CA HIS A 106 -50.21 22.02 12.12
C HIS A 106 -51.01 21.17 13.12
N GLU A 107 -50.31 20.71 14.16
CA GLU A 107 -50.73 20.45 15.56
C GLU A 107 -50.64 19.02 16.12
N GLU A 108 -49.68 18.92 17.04
CA GLU A 108 -49.52 18.11 18.26
C GLU A 108 -50.63 17.14 18.70
N HIS A 109 -50.24 15.89 18.96
CA HIS A 109 -50.23 15.31 20.31
C HIS A 109 -49.35 14.04 20.34
#